data_AF-A0A3M1GEV1-F1
#
_entry.id   AF-A0A3M1GEV1-F1
#
_cell.length_a   1.000
_cell.length_b   1.000
_cell.length_c   1.000
_cell.angle_alpha   90.00
_cell.angle_beta   90.00
_cell.angle_gamma   90.00
#
_symmetry.space_group_name_H-M   'P 1'
#
loop_
_entity.id
_entity.type
_entity.pdbx_description
1 polymer ?
#
loop_
_entity_poly.entity_id
_entity_poly.type
_entity_poly.pdbx_seq_one_letter_code
_entity_poly.pdbx_strand_id
1 'polypeptide(L)'
;TDNWLRGWFCGIDTKAVAVWQLRGLDQWREAMRRCFGELLRVLKPGAWIAFEVGEVRRGKVRLEEHVLQVGVEAGLKPVAVMINSQNFTKTANCWGVTNARKGTNTNRIVLFRKRRV
;
A
#
# COMPACT_ATOMS: atom_id res chain seq x y z
N THR A 1 11.28 13.05 -12.39
CA THR A 1 10.54 12.11 -11.54
C THR A 1 10.89 12.40 -10.09
N ASP A 2 9.90 12.43 -9.19
CA ASP A 2 10.07 12.82 -7.76
C ASP A 2 11.08 11.95 -6.96
N ASN A 3 11.54 10.83 -7.52
CA ASN A 3 12.45 9.89 -6.86
C ASN A 3 13.91 9.98 -7.34
N TRP A 4 14.28 10.97 -8.15
CA TRP A 4 15.61 11.04 -8.77
C TRP A 4 16.76 11.03 -7.75
N LEU A 5 16.62 11.73 -6.61
CA LEU A 5 17.66 11.82 -5.58
C LEU A 5 17.90 10.46 -4.90
N ARG A 6 16.82 9.72 -4.61
CA ARG A 6 16.90 8.36 -4.05
C ARG A 6 17.54 7.39 -5.04
N GLY A 7 17.15 7.49 -6.31
CA GLY A 7 17.73 6.67 -7.37
C GLY A 7 19.23 6.91 -7.51
N TRP A 8 19.66 8.16 -7.60
CA TRP A 8 21.07 8.53 -7.64
C TRP A 8 21.84 7.97 -6.43
N PHE A 9 21.33 8.17 -5.21
CA PHE A 9 21.99 7.68 -4.00
C PHE A 9 22.13 6.16 -3.96
N CYS A 10 21.13 5.43 -4.46
CA CYS A 10 21.13 3.97 -4.49
C CYS A 10 21.77 3.36 -5.76
N GLY A 11 22.30 4.17 -6.68
CA GLY A 11 22.82 3.67 -7.97
C GLY A 11 21.75 3.07 -8.90
N ILE A 12 20.49 3.51 -8.76
CA ILE A 12 19.35 3.02 -9.52
C ILE A 12 18.98 4.04 -10.59
N ASP A 13 18.99 3.63 -11.86
CA ASP A 13 18.40 4.43 -12.94
C ASP A 13 16.88 4.43 -12.81
N THR A 14 16.33 5.52 -12.27
CA THR A 14 14.88 5.68 -12.11
C THR A 14 14.09 5.67 -13.41
N LYS A 15 14.73 5.88 -14.57
CA LYS A 15 14.08 5.75 -15.89
C LYS A 15 13.91 4.30 -16.31
N ALA A 16 14.80 3.41 -15.84
CA ALA A 16 14.72 1.97 -16.10
C ALA A 16 13.74 1.25 -15.16
N VAL A 17 13.30 1.89 -14.07
CA VAL A 17 12.33 1.30 -13.13
C VAL A 17 10.91 1.57 -13.62
N ALA A 18 10.26 0.53 -14.14
CA ALA A 18 8.85 0.60 -14.54
C ALA A 18 7.94 0.74 -13.31
N VAL A 19 7.40 1.94 -13.08
CA VAL A 19 6.40 2.17 -12.05
C VAL A 19 5.07 1.59 -12.52
N TRP A 20 4.44 0.77 -11.68
CA TRP A 20 3.14 0.17 -11.98
C TRP A 20 2.05 1.23 -12.19
N GLN A 21 1.42 1.20 -13.38
CA GLN A 21 0.22 1.95 -13.72
C GLN A 21 -0.92 0.98 -14.06
N LEU A 22 -1.34 0.22 -13.05
CA LEU A 22 -2.33 -0.85 -13.23
C LEU A 22 -3.75 -0.28 -13.25
N ARG A 23 -4.50 -0.58 -14.30
CA ARG A 23 -5.87 -0.04 -14.50
C ARG A 23 -6.95 -0.89 -13.85
N GLY A 24 -6.66 -2.17 -13.64
CA GLY A 24 -7.60 -3.18 -13.14
C GLY A 24 -7.24 -3.67 -11.74
N LEU A 25 -8.28 -3.97 -10.95
CA LEU A 25 -8.12 -4.53 -9.61
C LEU A 25 -7.48 -5.92 -9.65
N ASP A 26 -7.78 -6.76 -10.64
CA ASP A 26 -7.19 -8.10 -10.74
C ASP A 26 -5.70 -8.05 -11.11
N GLN A 27 -5.33 -7.19 -12.05
CA GLN A 27 -3.91 -6.93 -12.35
C GLN A 27 -3.16 -6.40 -11.13
N TRP A 28 -3.81 -5.53 -10.35
CA TRP A 28 -3.27 -5.01 -9.11
C TRP A 28 -3.10 -6.13 -8.06
N ARG A 29 -4.08 -7.01 -7.88
CA ARG A 29 -3.99 -8.16 -6.96
C ARG A 29 -2.86 -9.11 -7.36
N GLU A 30 -2.68 -9.36 -8.65
CA GLU A 30 -1.59 -10.20 -9.16
C GLU A 30 -0.22 -9.57 -8.90
N ALA A 31 -0.08 -8.26 -9.10
CA ALA A 31 1.14 -7.53 -8.74
C ALA A 31 1.41 -7.61 -7.22
N MET A 32 0.36 -7.50 -6.39
CA MET A 32 0.49 -7.64 -4.94
C MET A 32 0.86 -9.06 -4.53
N ARG A 33 0.36 -10.11 -5.19
CA ARG A 33 0.78 -11.51 -4.93
C ARG A 33 2.29 -11.65 -5.10
N ARG A 34 2.83 -11.14 -6.21
CA ARG A 34 4.27 -11.18 -6.49
C ARG A 34 5.06 -10.40 -5.43
N CYS A 35 4.58 -9.20 -5.09
CA CYS A 35 5.17 -8.38 -4.03
C CYS A 35 5.20 -9.12 -2.69
N PHE A 36 4.08 -9.67 -2.23
CA PHE A 36 4.00 -10.38 -0.95
C PHE A 36 4.78 -11.68 -0.93
N GLY A 37 4.87 -12.40 -2.06
CA GLY A 37 5.77 -13.54 -2.20
C GLY A 37 7.22 -13.16 -1.98
N GLU A 38 7.68 -12.07 -2.59
CA GLU A 38 9.03 -11.56 -2.38
C GLU A 38 9.25 -11.05 -0.96
N LEU A 39 8.29 -10.34 -0.38
CA LEU A 39 8.37 -9.91 1.03
C LEU A 39 8.46 -11.13 1.96
N LEU A 40 7.66 -12.17 1.74
CA LEU A 40 7.76 -13.39 2.52
C LEU A 40 9.15 -14.03 2.38
N ARG A 41 9.72 -14.07 1.16
CA ARG A 41 11.04 -14.65 0.89
C ARG A 41 12.15 -13.94 1.67
N VAL A 42 12.16 -12.61 1.69
CA VAL A 42 13.26 -11.83 2.29
C VAL A 42 13.13 -11.61 3.79
N LEU A 43 11.92 -11.67 4.36
CA LEU A 43 11.71 -11.42 5.79
C LEU A 43 12.25 -12.54 6.67
N LYS A 44 12.81 -12.19 7.84
CA LYS A 44 13.17 -13.17 8.88
C LYS A 44 11.91 -13.77 9.53
N PRO A 45 11.96 -15.02 10.04
CA PRO A 45 10.87 -15.60 10.81
C PRO A 45 10.43 -14.68 11.97
N GLY A 46 9.12 -14.50 12.14
CA GLY A 46 8.56 -13.62 13.17
C GLY A 46 8.56 -12.12 12.87
N ALA A 47 9.15 -11.68 11.74
CA ALA A 47 9.17 -10.28 11.32
C ALA A 47 7.79 -9.77 10.89
N TRP A 48 7.65 -8.45 10.83
CA TRP A 48 6.41 -7.74 10.57
C TRP A 48 6.40 -7.08 9.19
N ILE A 49 5.21 -6.95 8.63
CA ILE A 49 4.92 -6.05 7.50
C ILE A 49 3.84 -5.08 7.96
N ALA A 50 4.08 -3.79 7.75
CA ALA A 50 3.05 -2.76 7.78
C ALA A 50 2.82 -2.28 6.35
N PHE A 51 1.70 -2.69 5.77
CA PHE A 51 1.38 -2.40 4.37
C PHE A 51 0.28 -1.34 4.30
N GLU A 52 0.66 -0.13 3.89
CA GLU A 52 -0.28 0.98 3.75
C GLU A 52 -1.00 0.94 2.41
N VAL A 53 -2.32 1.06 2.47
CA VAL A 53 -3.20 1.19 1.30
C VAL A 53 -4.32 2.19 1.57
N GLY A 54 -4.87 2.74 0.49
CA GLY A 54 -6.06 3.57 0.54
C GLY A 54 -7.30 2.82 0.05
N GLU A 55 -8.29 3.61 -0.30
CA GLU A 55 -9.46 3.18 -1.06
C GLU A 55 -9.40 3.79 -2.46
N VAL A 56 -9.99 3.11 -3.43
CA VAL A 56 -10.05 3.58 -4.82
C VAL A 56 -11.51 3.62 -5.29
N ARG A 57 -11.73 4.23 -6.46
CA ARG A 57 -13.07 4.38 -7.05
C ARG A 57 -14.07 5.06 -6.11
N ARG A 58 -13.61 6.14 -5.45
CA ARG A 58 -14.39 6.95 -4.48
C ARG A 58 -14.88 6.12 -3.29
N GLY A 59 -14.00 5.33 -2.66
CA GLY A 59 -14.34 4.51 -1.50
C GLY A 59 -15.06 3.20 -1.81
N LYS A 60 -15.48 2.97 -3.06
CA LYS A 60 -16.18 1.73 -3.45
C LYS A 60 -15.31 0.48 -3.36
N VAL A 61 -13.98 0.64 -3.46
CA VAL A 61 -13.03 -0.46 -3.37
C VAL A 61 -12.08 -0.17 -2.21
N ARG A 62 -12.19 -1.01 -1.19
CA ARG A 62 -11.36 -1.03 0.02
C ARG A 62 -10.17 -1.95 -0.22
N LEU A 63 -8.99 -1.38 -0.48
CA LEU A 63 -7.83 -2.19 -0.86
C LEU A 63 -7.32 -3.06 0.30
N GLU A 64 -7.59 -2.70 1.55
CA GLU A 64 -7.22 -3.50 2.73
C GLU A 64 -7.82 -4.91 2.68
N GLU A 65 -9.02 -5.08 2.12
CA GLU A 65 -9.68 -6.39 1.99
C GLU A 65 -8.94 -7.27 0.98
N HIS A 66 -8.53 -6.68 -0.13
CA HIS A 66 -7.75 -7.37 -1.16
C HIS A 66 -6.32 -7.67 -0.68
N VAL A 67 -5.70 -6.76 0.05
CA VAL A 67 -4.39 -6.97 0.68
C VAL A 67 -4.46 -8.12 1.67
N LEU A 68 -5.46 -8.15 2.56
CA LEU A 68 -5.66 -9.24 3.52
C LEU A 68 -5.73 -10.59 2.81
N GLN A 69 -6.57 -10.69 1.78
CA GLN A 69 -6.71 -11.92 1.00
C GLN A 69 -5.37 -12.34 0.36
N VAL A 70 -4.73 -11.43 -0.37
CA VAL A 70 -3.48 -11.71 -1.08
C VAL A 70 -2.35 -12.08 -0.11
N GLY A 71 -2.25 -11.41 1.04
CA GLY A 71 -1.24 -11.69 2.05
C GLY A 71 -1.42 -13.06 2.70
N VAL A 72 -2.66 -13.47 2.97
CA VAL A 72 -2.98 -14.82 3.46
C VAL A 72 -2.60 -15.88 2.43
N GLU A 73 -2.97 -15.68 1.17
CA GLU A 73 -2.61 -16.58 0.06
C GLU A 73 -1.09 -16.69 -0.11
N ALA A 74 -0.36 -15.59 0.12
CA ALA A 74 1.11 -15.58 0.12
C ALA A 74 1.74 -16.24 1.36
N GLY A 75 0.95 -16.71 2.34
CA GLY A 75 1.42 -17.43 3.53
C GLY A 75 1.73 -16.55 4.75
N LEU A 76 1.44 -15.24 4.68
CA LEU A 76 1.60 -14.32 5.80
C LEU A 76 0.43 -14.45 6.80
N LYS A 77 0.70 -14.25 8.10
CA LYS A 77 -0.34 -14.24 9.12
C LYS A 77 -0.91 -12.82 9.28
N PRO A 78 -2.18 -12.55 8.98
CA PRO A 78 -2.79 -11.26 9.27
C PRO A 78 -2.89 -11.06 10.78
N VAL A 79 -2.64 -9.83 11.25
CA VAL A 79 -2.66 -9.49 12.67
C VAL A 79 -3.71 -8.44 12.97
N ALA A 80 -3.72 -7.33 12.22
CA ALA A 80 -4.68 -6.25 12.41
C ALA A 80 -4.78 -5.39 11.16
N VAL A 81 -5.86 -4.61 11.06
CA VAL A 81 -5.97 -3.49 10.13
C VAL A 81 -6.20 -2.23 10.95
N MET A 82 -5.32 -1.26 10.82
CA MET A 82 -5.52 0.08 11.37
C MET A 82 -6.20 0.93 10.30
N ILE A 83 -7.37 1.49 10.60
CA ILE A 83 -8.06 2.45 9.74
C ILE A 83 -7.91 3.82 10.38
N ASN A 84 -7.19 4.70 9.70
CA ASN A 84 -7.08 6.09 10.10
C ASN A 84 -8.10 6.89 9.30
N SER A 85 -9.03 7.54 10.02
CA SER A 85 -10.11 8.33 9.44
C SER A 85 -9.98 9.76 9.90
N GLN A 86 -9.79 10.67 8.96
CA GLN A 86 -9.50 12.07 9.24
C GLN A 86 -10.58 12.98 8.66
N ASN A 87 -11.03 13.93 9.48
CA ASN A 87 -11.85 15.04 9.03
C ASN A 87 -10.95 16.25 8.78
N PHE A 88 -10.64 16.57 7.52
CA PHE A 88 -9.84 17.75 7.23
C PHE A 88 -10.61 19.03 7.60
N THR A 89 -9.96 19.92 8.36
CA THR A 89 -10.56 21.14 8.91
C THR A 89 -10.49 22.32 7.93
N LYS A 90 -11.14 23.45 8.27
CA LYS A 90 -11.12 24.71 7.50
C LYS A 90 -9.71 25.15 7.09
N THR A 91 -8.70 24.92 7.93
CA THR A 91 -7.30 25.25 7.63
C THR A 91 -6.77 24.46 6.43
N ALA A 92 -7.16 23.19 6.25
CA ALA A 92 -6.76 22.39 5.08
C ALA A 92 -7.37 22.92 3.77
N ASN A 93 -8.60 23.47 3.82
CA ASN A 93 -9.22 24.13 2.66
C ASN A 93 -8.44 25.39 2.24
N CYS A 94 -7.83 26.12 3.19
CA CYS A 94 -6.99 27.28 2.86
C CYS A 94 -5.76 26.90 2.03
N TRP A 95 -5.28 25.64 2.13
CA TRP A 95 -4.21 25.08 1.30
C TRP A 95 -4.72 24.35 0.04
N GLY A 96 -5.99 24.56 -0.33
CA GLY A 96 -6.60 23.94 -1.51
C GLY A 96 -6.97 22.46 -1.35
N VAL A 97 -6.86 21.90 -0.15
CA VAL A 97 -7.25 20.51 0.13
C VAL A 97 -8.75 20.47 0.37
N THR A 98 -9.53 20.21 -0.69
CA THR A 98 -10.98 20.02 -0.58
C THR A 98 -11.32 18.60 -0.14
N ASN A 99 -12.07 18.47 0.97
CA ASN A 99 -12.63 17.21 1.42
C ASN A 99 -13.45 16.49 0.33
N ALA A 100 -13.30 15.17 0.24
CA ALA A 100 -14.19 14.25 -0.48
C ALA A 100 -14.42 14.52 -2.00
N ARG A 101 -13.64 15.39 -2.66
CA ARG A 101 -13.77 15.62 -4.13
C ARG A 101 -12.84 14.75 -4.98
N LYS A 102 -11.58 14.54 -4.57
CA LYS A 102 -10.57 13.77 -5.33
C LYS A 102 -9.57 12.98 -4.46
N GLY A 103 -9.59 13.14 -3.14
CA GLY A 103 -8.62 12.53 -2.21
C GLY A 103 -9.26 11.57 -1.22
N THR A 104 -8.45 10.65 -0.72
CA THR A 104 -8.76 9.68 0.33
C THR A 104 -8.74 10.38 1.70
N ASN A 105 -9.89 10.52 2.35
CA ASN A 105 -9.94 11.02 3.75
C ASN A 105 -9.57 9.94 4.77
N THR A 106 -9.24 8.75 4.28
CA THR A 106 -8.93 7.58 5.09
C THR A 106 -7.74 6.83 4.49
N ASN A 107 -6.82 6.36 5.33
CA ASN A 107 -5.78 5.40 4.95
C ASN A 107 -5.86 4.17 5.87
N ARG A 108 -5.46 3.01 5.36
CA ARG A 108 -5.39 1.77 6.15
C ARG A 108 -3.98 1.22 6.15
N ILE A 109 -3.58 0.67 7.29
CA ILE A 109 -2.35 -0.10 7.42
C ILE A 109 -2.74 -1.54 7.77
N VAL A 110 -2.42 -2.47 6.88
CA VAL A 110 -2.59 -3.91 7.12
C VAL A 110 -1.31 -4.45 7.74
N LEU A 111 -1.44 -5.01 8.94
CA LEU A 111 -0.34 -5.64 9.66
C LEU A 111 -0.32 -7.15 9.41
N PHE A 112 0.80 -7.63 8.89
CA PHE A 112 1.09 -9.05 8.78
C PHE A 112 2.31 -9.45 9.62
N ARG A 113 2.38 -10.73 9.94
CA ARG A 113 3.55 -11.35 10.55
C ARG A 113 3.97 -12.60 9.78
N LYS A 114 5.26 -12.75 9.50
CA LYS A 114 5.83 -14.02 9.05
C LYS A 114 5.84 -15.00 10.22
N ARG A 115 5.38 -16.24 10.03
CA ARG A 115 5.36 -17.24 11.12
C ARG A 115 6.79 -17.46 11.65
N ARG A 116 6.90 -17.71 12.96
CA ARG A 116 8.11 -18.29 13.53
C ARG A 116 8.09 -19.78 13.16
N VAL A 117 9.17 -20.28 12.58
CA VAL A 117 9.40 -21.71 12.37
C VAL A 117 9.88 -22.28 13.69
#